data_AF-A0A370X5V9-F1
#
_entry.id   AF-A0A370X5V9-F1
#
_cell.length_a   1.000
_cell.length_b   1.000
_cell.length_c   1.000
_cell.angle_alpha   90.00
_cell.angle_beta   90.00
_cell.angle_gamma   90.00
#
_symmetry.space_group_name_H-M   'P 1'
#
loop_
_entity.id
_entity.type
_entity.pdbx_description
1 polymer ?
#
loop_
_entity_poly.entity_id
_entity_poly.type
_entity_poly.pdbx_seq_one_letter_code
_entity_poly.pdbx_strand_id
1 'polypeptide(L)'
;MTIDSQDTYASEGQLCAEFGELLGLGEPVSPDVLNAALASESYARSLLSSRRTPQMLRMLLASPPQRAIRKSEFGTMELLQRGSRAMLAWSKSGFSTTDPVERQQRTEACLACPDRRAAGNHLLQATRSELGVCGLCGCPLSRKVSMKSETCPGRSTDDPAHNRWGQAVTTTATPA
;
A
#
# COMPACT_ATOMS: atom_id res chain seq x y z
N MET A 1 36.14 4.34 24.72
CA MET A 1 34.91 3.76 24.17
C MET A 1 34.20 4.85 23.40
N THR A 2 34.56 5.01 22.13
CA THR A 2 33.89 5.91 21.19
C THR A 2 32.67 5.17 20.63
N ILE A 3 31.49 5.74 20.88
CA ILE A 3 30.25 5.33 20.24
C ILE A 3 30.33 5.92 18.82
N ASP A 4 30.59 5.06 17.84
CA ASP A 4 30.65 5.41 16.42
C ASP A 4 29.21 5.49 15.90
N SER A 5 28.69 6.72 15.84
CA SER A 5 27.42 7.05 15.18
C SER A 5 27.60 6.97 13.66
N GLN A 6 27.63 5.75 13.10
CA GLN A 6 27.44 5.57 11.66
C GLN A 6 25.94 5.48 11.37
N ASP A 7 25.33 6.65 11.16
CA ASP A 7 24.08 6.75 10.43
C ASP A 7 24.23 5.97 9.11
N THR A 8 23.55 4.83 9.05
CA THR A 8 23.62 3.86 7.97
C THR A 8 22.88 4.41 6.74
N TYR A 9 23.56 5.20 5.92
CA TYR A 9 23.03 5.58 4.60
C TYR A 9 23.19 4.40 3.65
N ALA A 10 22.11 3.66 3.41
CA ALA A 10 22.09 2.61 2.39
C ALA A 10 22.45 3.19 1.03
N SER A 11 23.39 2.56 0.33
CA SER A 11 23.78 2.97 -1.03
C SER A 11 22.63 2.71 -2.03
N GLU A 12 22.54 3.50 -3.10
CA GLU A 12 21.47 3.36 -4.12
C GLU A 12 21.39 1.94 -4.70
N GLY A 13 22.55 1.30 -4.95
CA GLY A 13 22.61 -0.09 -5.41
C GLY A 13 22.06 -1.09 -4.39
N GLN A 14 22.27 -0.84 -3.10
CA GLN A 14 21.72 -1.68 -2.03
C GLN A 14 20.20 -1.54 -1.93
N LEU A 15 19.67 -0.32 -2.11
CA LEU A 15 18.23 -0.08 -2.16
C LEU A 15 17.57 -0.71 -3.40
N CYS A 16 18.26 -0.70 -4.55
CA CYS A 16 17.79 -1.39 -5.74
C CYS A 16 17.71 -2.91 -5.53
N ALA A 17 18.69 -3.50 -4.83
CA ALA A 17 18.71 -4.91 -4.48
C ALA A 17 17.58 -5.26 -3.50
N GLU A 18 17.47 -4.54 -2.39
CA GLU A 18 16.42 -4.75 -1.39
C GLU A 18 15.01 -4.60 -1.99
N PHE A 19 14.83 -3.63 -2.89
CA PHE A 19 13.54 -3.45 -3.57
C PHE A 19 13.26 -4.56 -4.60
N GLY A 20 14.29 -5.05 -5.29
CA GLY A 20 14.19 -6.23 -6.15
C GLY A 20 13.73 -7.47 -5.38
N GLU A 21 14.36 -7.75 -4.24
CA GLU A 21 13.96 -8.84 -3.34
C GLU A 21 12.52 -8.69 -2.85
N LEU A 22 12.13 -7.46 -2.47
CA LEU A 22 10.77 -7.16 -2.02
C LEU A 22 9.72 -7.44 -3.10
N LEU A 23 10.07 -7.19 -4.37
CA LEU A 23 9.24 -7.50 -5.54
C LEU A 23 9.28 -8.97 -5.95
N GLY A 24 10.10 -9.80 -5.27
CA GLY A 24 10.28 -11.22 -5.59
C GLY A 24 11.08 -11.44 -6.87
N LEU A 25 11.95 -10.49 -7.22
CA LEU A 25 12.89 -10.61 -8.33
C LEU A 25 14.19 -11.25 -7.84
N GLY A 26 14.83 -12.07 -8.68
CA GLY A 26 16.17 -12.61 -8.41
C GLY A 26 17.31 -11.62 -8.73
N GLU A 27 16.96 -10.44 -9.21
CA GLU A 27 17.89 -9.40 -9.64
C GLU A 27 17.43 -8.03 -9.10
N PRO A 28 18.38 -7.10 -8.87
CA PRO A 28 18.06 -5.73 -8.46
C PRO A 28 17.19 -5.01 -9.50
N VAL A 29 16.30 -4.13 -9.04
CA VAL A 29 15.58 -3.24 -9.97
C VAL A 29 16.51 -2.20 -10.57
N SER A 30 16.09 -1.55 -11.67
CA SER A 30 16.81 -0.39 -12.19
C SER A 30 16.69 0.83 -11.26
N PRO A 31 17.69 1.73 -11.23
CA PRO A 31 17.62 2.99 -10.48
C PRO A 31 16.41 3.84 -10.89
N ASP A 32 16.00 3.81 -12.15
CA ASP A 32 14.81 4.54 -12.63
C ASP A 32 13.52 4.01 -12.02
N VAL A 33 13.39 2.69 -11.87
CA VAL A 33 12.25 2.04 -11.21
C VAL A 33 12.23 2.40 -9.72
N LEU A 34 13.39 2.36 -9.06
CA LEU A 34 13.53 2.76 -7.67
C LEU A 34 13.11 4.22 -7.49
N ASN A 35 13.70 5.15 -8.26
CA ASN A 35 13.41 6.57 -8.19
C ASN A 35 11.94 6.89 -8.48
N ALA A 36 11.35 6.25 -9.49
CA ALA A 36 9.93 6.41 -9.78
C ALA A 36 9.04 5.88 -8.64
N ALA A 37 9.43 4.79 -7.98
CA ALA A 37 8.69 4.23 -6.84
C ALA A 37 8.79 5.13 -5.60
N LEU A 38 9.97 5.70 -5.35
CA LEU A 38 10.18 6.66 -4.26
C LEU A 38 9.42 7.96 -4.48
N ALA A 39 9.37 8.44 -5.72
CA ALA A 39 8.66 9.66 -6.09
C ALA A 39 7.14 9.47 -6.25
N SER A 40 6.66 8.23 -6.38
CA SER A 40 5.23 7.93 -6.59
C SER A 40 4.77 6.71 -5.80
N GLU A 41 4.04 6.98 -4.71
CA GLU A 41 3.46 5.92 -3.87
C GLU A 41 2.50 5.02 -4.67
N SER A 42 1.73 5.57 -5.61
CA SER A 42 0.82 4.78 -6.45
C SER A 42 1.56 3.82 -7.37
N TYR A 43 2.72 4.22 -7.91
CA TYR A 43 3.57 3.35 -8.71
C TYR A 43 4.24 2.26 -7.85
N ALA A 44 4.79 2.62 -6.68
CA ALA A 44 5.34 1.65 -5.73
C ALA A 44 4.30 0.58 -5.34
N ARG A 45 3.08 1.01 -5.02
CA ARG A 45 1.96 0.10 -4.69
C ARG A 45 1.60 -0.81 -5.87
N SER A 46 1.64 -0.28 -7.10
CA SER A 46 1.33 -1.04 -8.32
C SER A 46 2.36 -2.15 -8.55
N LEU A 47 3.66 -1.85 -8.41
CA LEU A 47 4.73 -2.84 -8.49
C LEU A 47 4.56 -3.95 -7.45
N LEU A 48 4.34 -3.58 -6.19
CA LEU A 48 4.20 -4.54 -5.09
C LEU A 48 2.94 -5.40 -5.21
N SER A 49 1.82 -4.84 -5.68
CA SER A 49 0.59 -5.59 -5.93
C SER A 49 0.73 -6.59 -7.09
N SER A 50 1.62 -6.28 -8.04
CA SER A 50 1.85 -7.10 -9.24
C SER A 50 2.91 -8.18 -9.03
N ARG A 51 3.53 -8.27 -7.85
CA ARG A 51 4.62 -9.23 -7.57
C ARG A 51 4.30 -10.70 -7.82
N ARG A 52 3.01 -11.08 -7.69
CA ARG A 52 2.52 -12.45 -7.96
C ARG A 52 1.98 -12.63 -9.38
N THR A 53 2.02 -11.57 -10.18
CA THR A 53 1.48 -11.52 -11.55
C THR A 53 2.62 -11.13 -12.49
N PRO A 54 3.51 -12.08 -12.87
CA PRO A 54 4.81 -11.78 -13.48
C PRO A 54 4.70 -10.98 -14.80
N GLN A 55 3.62 -11.16 -15.56
CA GLN A 55 3.38 -10.40 -16.79
C GLN A 55 3.10 -8.92 -16.51
N MET A 56 2.25 -8.62 -15.51
CA MET A 56 1.95 -7.24 -15.12
C MET A 56 3.17 -6.57 -14.49
N LEU A 57 3.90 -7.29 -13.64
CA LEU A 57 5.14 -6.77 -13.04
C LEU A 57 6.16 -6.38 -14.12
N ARG A 58 6.40 -7.26 -15.11
CA ARG A 58 7.32 -6.97 -16.21
C ARG A 58 6.91 -5.74 -17.01
N MET A 59 5.61 -5.55 -17.29
CA MET A 59 5.14 -4.34 -17.97
C MET A 59 5.42 -3.07 -17.16
N LEU A 60 5.19 -3.09 -15.85
CA LEU A 60 5.45 -1.95 -14.98
C LEU A 60 6.96 -1.65 -14.88
N LEU A 61 7.79 -2.68 -14.78
CA LEU A 61 9.26 -2.54 -14.75
C LEU A 61 9.82 -2.01 -16.07
N ALA A 62 9.23 -2.40 -17.21
CA ALA A 62 9.67 -1.97 -18.54
C ALA A 62 9.24 -0.54 -18.91
N SER A 63 8.31 0.06 -18.17
CA SER A 63 7.79 1.40 -18.47
C SER A 63 7.54 2.21 -17.19
N PRO A 64 8.60 2.55 -16.43
CA PRO A 64 8.48 3.40 -15.25
C PRO A 64 7.94 4.79 -15.65
N PRO A 65 7.05 5.39 -14.84
CA PRO A 65 6.44 6.67 -15.16
C PRO A 65 7.46 7.81 -15.13
N GLN A 66 7.81 8.34 -16.30
CA GLN A 66 8.78 9.42 -16.44
C GLN A 66 8.35 10.75 -15.80
N ARG A 67 7.05 10.96 -15.57
CA ARG A 67 6.53 12.19 -14.93
C ARG A 67 6.92 12.33 -13.45
N ALA A 68 7.24 11.24 -12.77
CA ALA A 68 7.78 11.30 -11.40
C ALA A 68 9.22 11.84 -11.37
N ILE A 69 9.92 11.76 -12.51
CA ILE A 69 11.26 12.31 -12.76
C ILE A 69 11.14 13.73 -13.35
N ARG A 70 10.14 14.53 -12.97
CA ARG A 70 10.26 15.98 -13.19
C ARG A 70 11.18 16.51 -12.12
N LYS A 71 12.48 16.57 -12.43
CA LYS A 71 13.54 17.39 -11.81
C LYS A 71 13.09 17.99 -10.47
N SER A 72 12.99 17.13 -9.45
CA SER A 72 12.47 17.58 -8.16
C SER A 72 13.45 18.57 -7.57
N GLU A 73 12.92 19.60 -6.94
CA GLU A 73 13.62 20.61 -6.15
C GLU A 73 14.35 20.03 -4.91
N PHE A 74 14.52 18.71 -4.85
CA PHE A 74 15.11 17.93 -3.77
C PHE A 74 16.31 17.16 -4.31
N GLY A 75 17.46 17.28 -3.63
CA GLY A 75 18.69 16.59 -4.01
C GLY A 75 18.58 15.07 -3.87
N THR A 76 19.39 14.33 -4.62
CA THR A 76 19.47 12.86 -4.60
C THR A 76 19.55 12.30 -3.17
N MET A 77 20.24 12.99 -2.27
CA MET A 77 20.33 12.61 -0.86
C MET A 77 19.00 12.71 -0.09
N GLU A 78 18.18 13.72 -0.37
CA GLU A 78 16.90 13.91 0.30
C GLU A 78 15.86 12.88 -0.17
N LEU A 79 15.90 12.51 -1.45
CA LEU A 79 15.12 11.40 -2.00
C LEU A 79 15.56 10.05 -1.42
N LEU A 80 16.86 9.82 -1.25
CA LEU A 80 17.39 8.64 -0.57
C LEU A 80 16.95 8.57 0.90
N GLN A 81 16.99 9.69 1.62
CA GLN A 81 16.65 9.74 3.05
C GLN A 81 15.14 9.61 3.30
N ARG A 82 14.31 10.22 2.45
CA ARG A 82 12.85 10.01 2.46
C ARG A 82 12.48 8.62 1.95
N GLY A 83 13.19 8.12 0.94
CA GLY A 83 12.94 6.83 0.33
C GLY A 83 13.28 5.65 1.23
N SER A 84 14.42 5.70 1.93
CA SER A 84 14.80 4.72 2.95
C SER A 84 13.84 4.70 4.13
N ARG A 85 13.33 5.86 4.59
CA ARG A 85 12.26 5.93 5.59
C ARG A 85 10.93 5.37 5.09
N ALA A 86 10.55 5.66 3.85
CA ALA A 86 9.36 5.09 3.23
C ALA A 86 9.48 3.57 3.08
N MET A 87 10.62 3.07 2.61
CA MET A 87 10.93 1.65 2.52
C MET A 87 10.98 0.96 3.88
N LEU A 88 11.57 1.58 4.90
CA LEU A 88 11.57 1.07 6.28
C LEU A 88 10.17 1.10 6.91
N ALA A 89 9.37 2.13 6.63
CA ALA A 89 7.98 2.17 7.03
C ALA A 89 7.18 1.07 6.32
N TRP A 90 7.43 0.83 5.03
CA TRP A 90 6.78 -0.22 4.26
C TRP A 90 7.25 -1.63 4.63
N SER A 91 8.51 -1.80 5.05
CA SER A 91 9.06 -3.07 5.53
C SER A 91 8.59 -3.40 6.95
N LYS A 92 8.49 -2.41 7.86
CA LYS A 92 7.91 -2.58 9.21
C LYS A 92 6.39 -2.73 9.21
N SER A 93 5.68 -1.93 8.41
CA SER A 93 4.21 -2.05 8.29
C SER A 93 3.84 -3.33 7.55
N GLY A 94 4.75 -3.79 6.68
CA GLY A 94 4.47 -4.75 5.63
C GLY A 94 3.38 -4.22 4.71
N PHE A 95 3.54 -4.44 3.41
CA PHE A 95 2.40 -4.76 2.56
C PHE A 95 1.83 -6.13 2.98
N SER A 96 1.53 -6.25 4.26
CA SER A 96 0.82 -7.35 4.84
C SER A 96 -0.56 -7.27 4.24
N THR A 97 -0.74 -8.04 3.18
CA THR A 97 -2.08 -8.42 2.78
C THR A 97 -2.70 -9.14 3.95
N THR A 98 -3.92 -8.79 4.30
CA THR A 98 -4.73 -9.50 5.30
C THR A 98 -4.61 -11.01 5.05
N ASP A 99 -4.42 -11.82 6.10
CA ASP A 99 -4.37 -13.29 5.96
C ASP A 99 -5.61 -13.78 5.18
N PRO A 100 -5.54 -14.84 4.35
CA PRO A 100 -6.70 -15.29 3.58
C PRO A 100 -7.96 -15.52 4.41
N VAL A 101 -7.83 -16.02 5.64
CA VAL A 101 -8.96 -16.23 6.56
C VAL A 101 -9.54 -14.89 7.01
N GLU A 102 -8.69 -13.98 7.47
CA GLU A 102 -9.12 -12.65 7.92
C GLU A 102 -9.68 -11.81 6.74
N ARG A 103 -9.13 -11.97 5.53
CA ARG A 103 -9.63 -11.32 4.32
C ARG A 103 -11.01 -11.84 3.96
N GLN A 104 -11.23 -13.15 4.07
CA GLN A 104 -12.53 -13.75 3.83
C GLN A 104 -13.57 -13.24 4.84
N GLN A 105 -13.23 -13.20 6.12
CA GLN A 105 -14.08 -12.62 7.17
C GLN A 105 -14.43 -11.15 6.89
N ARG A 106 -13.43 -10.32 6.56
CA ARG A 106 -13.65 -8.91 6.19
C ARG A 106 -14.52 -8.79 4.93
N THR A 107 -14.36 -9.69 3.98
CA THR A 107 -15.16 -9.75 2.74
C THR A 107 -16.62 -10.06 3.04
N GLU A 108 -16.89 -11.09 3.85
CA GLU A 108 -18.24 -11.47 4.28
C GLU A 108 -18.92 -10.33 5.04
N ALA A 109 -18.21 -9.72 5.99
CA ALA A 109 -18.70 -8.55 6.71
C ALA A 109 -19.03 -7.38 5.77
N CYS A 110 -18.22 -7.14 4.74
CA CYS A 110 -18.50 -6.12 3.74
C CYS A 110 -19.67 -6.49 2.82
N LEU A 111 -19.84 -7.75 2.44
CA LEU A 111 -20.95 -8.22 1.61
C LEU A 111 -22.30 -8.10 2.32
N ALA A 112 -22.33 -8.35 3.63
CA ALA A 112 -23.51 -8.21 4.49
C ALA A 112 -23.77 -6.76 4.97
N CYS A 113 -22.86 -5.82 4.68
CA CYS A 113 -22.92 -4.46 5.20
C CYS A 113 -24.06 -3.64 4.56
N PRO A 114 -24.94 -2.98 5.36
CA PRO A 114 -26.03 -2.16 4.80
C PRO A 114 -25.53 -0.93 4.05
N ASP A 115 -24.35 -0.42 4.40
CA ASP A 115 -23.73 0.74 3.75
C ASP A 115 -22.93 0.34 2.50
N ARG A 116 -22.96 -0.91 2.06
CA ARG A 116 -22.25 -1.34 0.85
C ARG A 116 -22.99 -0.84 -0.40
N ARG A 117 -22.27 -0.16 -1.28
CA ARG A 117 -22.74 0.13 -2.64
C ARG A 117 -22.20 -0.93 -3.59
N ALA A 118 -23.09 -1.69 -4.22
CA ALA A 118 -22.73 -2.72 -5.18
C ALA A 118 -21.95 -2.13 -6.37
N ALA A 119 -21.17 -2.97 -7.04
CA ALA A 119 -20.47 -2.57 -8.24
C ALA A 119 -21.50 -2.15 -9.30
N GLY A 120 -21.42 -0.90 -9.78
CA GLY A 120 -22.26 -0.44 -10.88
C GLY A 120 -21.79 -1.02 -12.21
N ASN A 121 -22.71 -1.23 -13.15
CA ASN A 121 -22.41 -1.77 -14.49
C ASN A 121 -21.67 -0.78 -15.42
N HIS A 122 -21.29 0.41 -14.94
CA HIS A 122 -20.61 1.40 -15.77
C HIS A 122 -19.14 1.04 -16.01
N LEU A 123 -18.82 0.80 -17.30
CA LEU A 123 -17.52 0.40 -17.83
C LEU A 123 -16.36 1.40 -17.60
N LEU A 124 -16.63 2.63 -17.17
CA LEU A 124 -15.65 3.72 -17.12
C LEU A 124 -15.10 4.04 -15.71
N GLN A 125 -15.46 3.31 -14.65
CA GLN A 125 -14.92 3.58 -13.32
C GLN A 125 -13.61 2.81 -13.06
N ALA A 126 -12.50 3.56 -12.97
CA ALA A 126 -11.16 3.07 -12.59
C ALA A 126 -11.09 2.48 -11.16
N THR A 127 -12.20 2.54 -10.40
CA THR A 127 -12.39 2.00 -9.05
C THR A 127 -13.18 0.68 -9.05
N ARG A 128 -13.20 -0.06 -10.17
CA ARG A 128 -13.88 -1.35 -10.25
C ARG A 128 -13.37 -2.30 -9.16
N SER A 129 -14.27 -2.59 -8.24
CA SER A 129 -14.14 -3.64 -7.23
C SER A 129 -15.35 -4.53 -7.43
N GLU A 130 -15.15 -5.82 -7.66
CA GLU A 130 -16.25 -6.79 -7.78
C GLU A 130 -17.07 -6.86 -6.49
N LEU A 131 -16.42 -6.57 -5.36
CA LEU A 131 -17.07 -6.41 -4.06
C LEU A 131 -17.86 -5.10 -3.93
N GLY A 132 -17.72 -4.15 -4.85
CA GLY A 132 -18.34 -2.82 -4.78
C GLY A 132 -17.51 -1.81 -3.98
N VAL A 133 -18.17 -0.75 -3.52
CA VAL A 133 -17.57 0.41 -2.84
C VAL A 133 -18.19 0.58 -1.45
N CYS A 134 -17.39 0.95 -0.46
CA CYS A 134 -17.89 1.27 0.88
C CYS A 134 -18.68 2.60 0.84
N GLY A 135 -19.92 2.61 1.32
CA GLY A 135 -20.75 3.82 1.42
C GLY A 135 -20.27 4.81 2.47
N LEU A 136 -19.58 4.33 3.52
CA LEU A 136 -19.09 5.18 4.62
C LEU A 136 -17.82 5.96 4.28
N CYS A 137 -16.90 5.37 3.49
CA CYS A 137 -15.60 5.99 3.20
C CYS A 137 -15.26 6.09 1.70
N GLY A 138 -16.08 5.57 0.80
CA GLY A 138 -15.85 5.64 -0.65
C GLY A 138 -14.74 4.74 -1.20
N CYS A 139 -14.07 3.95 -0.36
CA CYS A 139 -12.98 3.08 -0.80
C CYS A 139 -13.50 1.84 -1.59
N PRO A 140 -12.77 1.37 -2.62
CA PRO A 140 -13.04 0.08 -3.27
C PRO A 140 -12.87 -1.09 -2.29
N LEU A 141 -13.90 -1.92 -2.14
CA LEU A 141 -13.93 -2.96 -1.12
C LEU A 141 -12.87 -4.06 -1.34
N SER A 142 -12.59 -4.46 -2.58
CA SER A 142 -11.51 -5.40 -2.92
C SER A 142 -10.15 -4.98 -2.37
N ARG A 143 -9.86 -3.68 -2.44
CA ARG A 143 -8.63 -3.09 -1.91
C ARG A 143 -8.68 -3.01 -0.39
N LYS A 144 -9.81 -2.55 0.15
CA LYS A 144 -9.99 -2.32 1.59
C LYS A 144 -9.83 -3.59 2.42
N VAL A 145 -10.47 -4.69 2.03
CA VAL A 145 -10.40 -5.96 2.77
C VAL A 145 -9.02 -6.62 2.70
N SER A 146 -8.25 -6.30 1.65
CA SER A 146 -6.95 -6.90 1.39
C SER A 146 -5.80 -6.25 2.15
N MET A 147 -5.99 -5.09 2.78
CA MET A 147 -4.91 -4.34 3.42
C MET A 147 -4.99 -4.45 4.95
N LYS A 148 -3.92 -4.93 5.61
CA LYS A 148 -3.88 -4.99 7.09
C LYS A 148 -3.99 -3.62 7.76
N SER A 149 -3.48 -2.57 7.12
CA SER A 149 -3.54 -1.19 7.62
C SER A 149 -4.93 -0.55 7.55
N GLU A 150 -5.88 -1.19 6.86
CA GLU A 150 -7.25 -0.69 6.75
C GLU A 150 -8.09 -1.10 7.95
N THR A 151 -9.08 -0.27 8.25
CA THR A 151 -10.07 -0.50 9.31
C THR A 151 -11.48 -0.23 8.80
N CYS A 152 -12.48 -0.87 9.41
CA CYS A 152 -13.87 -0.55 9.13
C CYS A 152 -14.28 0.72 9.91
N PRO A 153 -14.80 1.77 9.26
CA PRO A 153 -15.31 2.96 9.94
C PRO A 153 -16.67 2.72 10.59
N GLY A 154 -17.37 1.65 10.20
CA GLY A 154 -18.66 1.29 10.78
C GLY A 154 -18.47 0.57 12.12
N ARG A 155 -19.19 1.01 13.15
CA ARG A 155 -19.27 0.33 14.44
C ARG A 155 -20.12 -0.94 14.34
N SER A 156 -19.80 -1.94 15.15
CA SER A 156 -20.65 -3.11 15.33
C SER A 156 -21.94 -2.70 16.04
N THR A 157 -23.06 -3.33 15.66
CA THR A 157 -24.36 -3.14 16.31
C THR A 157 -24.43 -3.85 17.66
N ASP A 158 -23.69 -4.96 17.78
CA ASP A 158 -23.75 -5.85 18.93
C ASP A 158 -22.71 -5.49 20.00
N ASP A 159 -21.61 -4.85 19.58
CA ASP A 159 -20.55 -4.37 20.47
C ASP A 159 -20.02 -2.99 20.02
N PRO A 160 -20.45 -1.89 20.68
CA PRO A 160 -20.02 -0.54 20.32
C PRO A 160 -18.51 -0.27 20.49
N ALA A 161 -17.78 -1.11 21.23
CA ALA A 161 -16.34 -1.01 21.43
C ALA A 161 -15.54 -1.54 20.23
N HIS A 162 -16.19 -2.27 19.31
CA HIS A 162 -15.58 -2.85 18.12
C HIS A 162 -16.21 -2.33 16.82
N ASN A 163 -15.44 -2.35 15.75
CA ASN A 163 -15.94 -2.10 14.40
C ASN A 163 -16.59 -3.36 13.81
N ARG A 164 -17.21 -3.24 12.63
CA ARG A 164 -17.84 -4.39 11.94
C ARG A 164 -16.85 -5.47 11.45
N TRP A 165 -15.56 -5.28 11.66
CA TRP A 165 -14.50 -6.29 11.43
C TRP A 165 -13.96 -6.89 12.74
N GLY A 166 -14.57 -6.58 13.89
CA GLY A 166 -14.15 -7.08 15.19
C GLY A 166 -12.88 -6.42 15.73
N GLN A 167 -12.45 -5.30 15.17
CA GLN A 167 -11.28 -4.55 15.65
C GLN A 167 -11.72 -3.49 16.66
N ALA A 168 -10.93 -3.28 17.71
CA ALA A 168 -11.21 -2.25 18.70
C ALA A 168 -11.25 -0.86 18.05
N VAL A 169 -12.29 -0.07 18.35
CA VAL A 169 -12.41 1.29 17.85
C VAL A 169 -11.53 2.17 18.73
N THR A 170 -10.36 2.59 18.23
CA THR A 170 -9.57 3.62 18.91
C THR A 170 -10.28 4.95 18.75
N THR A 171 -10.86 5.45 19.83
CA THR A 171 -11.46 6.78 19.88
C THR A 171 -10.37 7.83 19.72
N THR A 172 -9.97 8.15 18.49
CA THR A 172 -9.31 9.43 18.23
C THR A 172 -10.40 10.50 18.36
N ALA A 173 -10.52 11.04 19.57
CA ALA A 173 -11.26 12.27 19.81
C ALA A 173 -10.74 13.34 18.83
N THR A 174 -11.59 13.75 17.89
CA THR A 174 -11.39 14.98 17.14
C THR A 174 -11.56 16.13 18.14
N PRO A 175 -10.54 16.97 18.39
CA PRO A 175 -10.78 18.21 19.12
C PRO A 175 -11.68 19.11 18.27
N ALA A 176 -12.63 19.75 18.95
CA ALA A 176 -13.64 20.66 18.41
C ALA A 176 -13.03 21.88 17.67
#